data_AF-A0AA91EDX0-F1
#
_entry.id   AF-A0AA91EDX0-F1
#
_cell.length_a   1.000
_cell.length_b   1.000
_cell.length_c   1.000
_cell.angle_alpha   90.00
_cell.angle_beta   90.00
_cell.angle_gamma   90.00
#
_symmetry.space_group_name_H-M   'P 1'
#
loop_
_entity.id
_entity.type
_entity.pdbx_description
1 polymer ?
#
loop_
_entity_poly.entity_id
_entity_poly.type
_entity_poly.pdbx_seq_one_letter_code
_entity_poly.pdbx_strand_id
1 'polypeptide(L)'
;MVCTIDLHQSCLLLYTLPEWEIIEQKLSRLSSMEPMERRVQRLLLGHASECKMDNAGRLLLANTLRQHAGLTKEVMLVGQINKFELWDEQRWYRQVQQDIAAELENIQPLSTRLQDLSL
;
A
#
# COMPACT_ATOMS: atom_id res chain seq x y z
N MET A 1 -10.57 9.35 5.50
CA MET A 1 -9.36 8.64 5.03
C MET A 1 -9.75 7.81 3.83
N VAL A 2 -8.79 7.37 3.02
CA VAL A 2 -9.05 6.51 1.86
C VAL A 2 -8.21 5.25 1.97
N CYS A 3 -8.85 4.09 1.79
CA CYS A 3 -8.20 2.79 1.77
C CYS A 3 -8.28 2.19 0.36
N THR A 4 -7.16 1.69 -0.15
CA THR A 4 -7.09 0.98 -1.45
C THR A 4 -6.11 -0.19 -1.35
N ILE A 5 -5.90 -0.91 -2.44
CA ILE A 5 -4.96 -2.03 -2.53
C ILE A 5 -3.55 -1.56 -2.89
N ASP A 6 -2.54 -2.35 -2.52
CA ASP A 6 -1.23 -2.26 -3.15
C ASP A 6 -1.21 -3.03 -4.48
N LEU A 7 -0.36 -2.60 -5.42
CA LEU A 7 -0.29 -3.19 -6.77
C LEU A 7 0.61 -4.42 -6.86
N HIS A 8 1.56 -4.52 -5.93
CA HIS A 8 2.62 -5.53 -5.95
C HIS A 8 2.51 -6.47 -4.76
N GLN A 9 1.94 -5.99 -3.66
CA GLN A 9 1.83 -6.71 -2.41
C GLN A 9 0.39 -6.98 -2.03
N SER A 10 0.16 -8.08 -1.32
CA SER A 10 -1.17 -8.42 -0.81
C SER A 10 -1.47 -7.70 0.50
N CYS A 11 -1.44 -6.37 0.47
CA CYS A 11 -1.74 -5.49 1.60
C CYS A 11 -2.67 -4.34 1.18
N LEU A 12 -3.16 -3.57 2.15
CA LEU A 12 -3.95 -2.37 1.90
C LEU A 12 -3.13 -1.12 2.19
N LEU A 13 -3.39 -0.06 1.43
CA LEU A 13 -2.82 1.26 1.63
C LEU A 13 -3.89 2.15 2.27
N LEU A 14 -3.56 2.82 3.36
CA LEU A 14 -4.42 3.76 4.06
C LEU A 14 -3.80 5.16 4.02
N TYR A 15 -4.51 6.08 3.39
CA TYR A 15 -4.11 7.47 3.22
C TYR A 15 -5.02 8.40 4.03
N THR A 16 -4.42 9.47 4.55
CA THR A 16 -5.19 10.65 4.93
C THR A 16 -5.81 11.26 3.67
N LEU A 17 -6.87 12.06 3.82
CA LEU A 17 -7.51 12.66 2.66
C LEU A 17 -6.55 13.58 1.87
N PRO A 18 -5.74 14.46 2.50
CA PRO A 18 -4.81 15.31 1.77
C PRO A 18 -3.77 14.51 0.96
N GLU A 19 -3.23 13.42 1.52
CA GLU A 19 -2.28 12.56 0.80
C GLU A 19 -2.95 11.81 -0.35
N TRP A 20 -4.19 11.38 -0.17
CA TRP A 20 -4.96 10.74 -1.24
C TRP A 20 -5.24 11.69 -2.40
N GLU A 21 -5.61 12.95 -2.14
CA GLU A 21 -5.89 13.94 -3.17
C GLU A 21 -4.68 14.17 -4.10
N ILE A 22 -3.46 14.15 -3.54
CA ILE A 22 -2.22 14.23 -4.33
C ILE A 22 -2.08 13.02 -5.26
N ILE A 23 -2.42 11.82 -4.80
CA ILE A 23 -2.37 10.58 -5.59
C ILE A 23 -3.46 10.59 -6.65
N GLU A 24 -4.68 10.97 -6.29
CA GLU A 24 -5.82 11.06 -7.19
C GLU A 24 -5.54 12.02 -8.36
N GLN A 25 -4.93 13.17 -8.09
CA GLN A 25 -4.49 14.11 -9.14
C GLN A 25 -3.43 13.54 -10.08
N LYS A 26 -2.56 12.64 -9.59
CA LYS A 26 -1.59 11.94 -10.46
C LYS A 26 -2.29 10.89 -11.30
N LEU A 27 -3.21 10.13 -10.70
CA LEU A 27 -3.97 9.09 -11.38
C LEU A 27 -4.92 9.66 -12.45
N SER A 28 -5.47 10.86 -12.25
CA SER A 28 -6.36 11.51 -13.22
C SER A 28 -5.65 11.95 -14.50
N ARG A 29 -4.31 12.08 -14.47
CA ARG A 29 -3.49 12.43 -15.64
C ARG A 29 -3.10 11.22 -16.49
N LEU A 30 -3.36 10.01 -16.01
CA LEU A 30 -3.09 8.78 -16.74
C LEU A 30 -4.09 8.60 -17.90
N SER A 31 -3.57 8.16 -19.04
CA SER A 31 -4.29 7.88 -20.27
C SER A 31 -5.16 6.63 -20.15
N SER A 32 -6.42 6.76 -20.54
CA SER A 32 -7.34 5.63 -20.67
C SER A 32 -7.06 4.76 -21.90
N MET A 33 -6.26 5.24 -22.86
CA MET A 33 -5.91 4.48 -24.06
C MET A 33 -4.73 3.54 -23.82
N GLU A 34 -3.78 3.94 -22.96
CA GLU A 34 -2.62 3.12 -22.61
C GLU A 34 -3.02 1.95 -21.69
N PRO A 35 -2.82 0.68 -22.11
CA PRO A 35 -3.33 -0.47 -21.36
C PRO A 35 -2.77 -0.60 -19.94
N MET A 36 -1.52 -0.19 -19.71
CA MET A 36 -0.89 -0.26 -18.40
C MET A 36 -1.44 0.81 -17.47
N GLU A 37 -1.51 2.05 -17.94
CA GLU A 37 -2.03 3.19 -17.20
C GLU A 37 -3.49 2.98 -16.78
N ARG A 38 -4.33 2.54 -17.72
CA ARG A 38 -5.71 2.17 -17.45
C ARG A 38 -5.83 1.04 -16.43
N ARG A 39 -4.90 0.09 -16.40
CA ARG A 39 -4.90 -1.00 -15.41
C ARG A 39 -4.61 -0.46 -14.01
N VAL A 40 -3.60 0.41 -13.87
CA VAL A 40 -3.25 1.06 -12.60
C VAL A 40 -4.43 1.89 -12.08
N GLN A 41 -5.07 2.69 -12.93
CA GLN A 41 -6.28 3.43 -12.56
C GLN A 41 -7.38 2.51 -12.03
N ARG A 42 -7.70 1.43 -12.74
CA ARG A 42 -8.74 0.48 -12.29
C ARG A 42 -8.40 -0.20 -10.97
N LEU A 43 -7.14 -0.58 -10.77
CA LEU A 43 -6.72 -1.25 -9.55
C LEU A 43 -6.72 -0.30 -8.35
N LEU A 44 -6.16 0.90 -8.47
CA LEU A 44 -6.10 1.84 -7.35
C LEU A 44 -7.43 2.56 -7.11
N LEU A 45 -8.02 3.18 -8.14
CA LEU A 45 -9.28 3.92 -7.98
C LEU A 45 -10.47 2.99 -7.83
N GLY A 46 -10.50 1.86 -8.55
CA GLY A 46 -11.61 0.91 -8.47
C GLY A 46 -11.72 0.19 -7.13
N HIS A 47 -10.62 0.11 -6.37
CA HIS A 47 -10.61 -0.40 -5.00
C HIS A 47 -10.57 0.70 -3.94
N ALA A 48 -10.40 1.97 -4.31
CA ALA A 48 -10.40 3.07 -3.36
C ALA A 48 -11.76 3.21 -2.68
N SER A 49 -11.77 3.12 -1.35
CA SER A 49 -12.94 3.30 -0.52
C SER A 49 -12.65 4.37 0.52
N GLU A 50 -13.55 5.33 0.65
CA GLU A 50 -13.53 6.21 1.81
C GLU A 50 -13.80 5.40 3.08
N CYS A 51 -12.98 5.64 4.10
CA CYS A 51 -13.12 5.06 5.43
C CYS A 51 -13.25 6.19 6.44
N LYS A 52 -14.30 6.11 7.26
CA LYS A 52 -14.52 6.98 8.42
C LYS A 52 -14.14 6.21 9.68
N MET A 53 -13.38 6.88 10.53
CA MET A 53 -13.05 6.37 11.85
C MET A 53 -14.21 6.65 12.79
N ASP A 54 -14.61 5.67 13.59
CA ASP A 54 -15.57 5.91 14.66
C ASP A 54 -14.92 6.57 15.88
N ASN A 55 -15.73 6.96 16.86
CA ASN A 55 -15.24 7.63 18.08
C ASN A 55 -14.31 6.76 18.93
N ALA A 56 -14.22 5.45 18.67
CA ALA A 56 -13.35 4.52 19.35
C ALA A 56 -12.06 4.22 18.55
N GLY A 57 -11.82 4.95 17.45
CA GLY A 57 -10.63 4.78 16.64
C GLY A 57 -10.68 3.61 15.64
N ARG A 58 -11.86 3.01 15.42
CA ARG A 58 -12.01 1.82 14.56
C ARG A 58 -12.38 2.21 13.13
N LEU A 59 -11.92 1.38 12.18
CA LEU A 59 -12.26 1.52 10.76
C LEU A 59 -13.01 0.28 10.27
N LEU A 60 -14.09 0.52 9.52
CA LEU A 60 -14.78 -0.55 8.81
C LEU A 60 -14.17 -0.69 7.41
N LEU A 61 -13.60 -1.87 7.13
CA LEU A 61 -13.03 -2.20 5.83
C LEU A 61 -14.05 -2.92 4.95
N ALA A 62 -14.12 -2.51 3.68
CA ALA A 62 -14.92 -3.20 2.68
C ALA A 62 -14.47 -4.66 2.53
N ASN A 63 -15.42 -5.55 2.28
CA ASN A 63 -15.13 -6.99 2.20
C ASN A 63 -14.12 -7.34 1.10
N THR A 64 -14.21 -6.64 -0.04
CA THR A 64 -13.29 -6.79 -1.17
C THR A 64 -11.84 -6.46 -0.79
N LEU A 65 -11.63 -5.41 0.00
CA LEU A 65 -10.30 -5.03 0.51
C LEU A 65 -9.76 -6.08 1.49
N ARG A 66 -10.60 -6.53 2.43
CA ARG A 66 -10.19 -7.60 3.36
C ARG A 66 -9.78 -8.87 2.62
N GLN A 67 -10.52 -9.27 1.60
CA GLN A 67 -10.22 -10.43 0.78
C GLN A 67 -8.92 -10.27 0.00
N HIS A 68 -8.69 -9.10 -0.61
CA HIS A 68 -7.47 -8.81 -1.35
C HIS A 68 -6.22 -8.96 -0.45
N ALA A 69 -6.22 -8.27 0.69
CA ALA A 69 -5.09 -8.32 1.62
C ALA A 69 -5.03 -9.61 2.47
N GLY A 70 -6.04 -10.48 2.36
CA GLY A 70 -6.15 -11.70 3.14
C GLY A 70 -6.23 -11.46 4.64
N LEU A 71 -6.84 -10.35 5.05
CA LEU A 71 -6.93 -9.97 6.46
C LEU A 71 -7.84 -10.95 7.20
N THR A 72 -7.30 -11.58 8.24
CA THR A 72 -8.03 -12.52 9.09
C THR A 72 -8.28 -11.93 10.48
N LYS A 73 -7.53 -12.37 11.50
CA LYS A 73 -7.72 -11.98 12.90
C LYS A 73 -6.67 -10.98 13.35
N GLU A 74 -5.41 -11.28 13.10
CA GLU A 74 -4.26 -10.48 13.50
C GLU A 74 -3.76 -9.67 12.31
N VAL A 75 -3.58 -8.37 12.52
CA VAL A 75 -3.22 -7.42 11.47
C VAL A 75 -2.05 -6.57 11.93
N MET A 76 -1.17 -6.21 10.99
CA MET A 76 -0.07 -5.29 11.24
C MET A 76 -0.36 -3.94 10.56
N LEU A 77 -0.23 -2.86 11.32
CA LEU A 77 -0.28 -1.50 10.81
C LEU A 77 1.15 -0.96 10.72
N VAL A 78 1.64 -0.77 9.50
CA VAL A 78 3.01 -0.34 9.22
C VAL A 78 2.99 1.12 8.74
N GLY A 79 3.74 1.99 9.39
CA GLY A 79 3.83 3.40 8.99
C GLY A 79 4.86 3.60 7.88
N GLN A 80 4.47 4.30 6.82
CA GLN A 80 5.29 4.59 5.64
C GLN A 80 5.26 6.08 5.31
N ILE A 81 5.66 6.93 6.26
CA ILE A 81 5.71 8.40 6.21
C ILE A 81 4.36 9.05 5.84
N ASN A 82 3.95 8.95 4.58
CA ASN A 82 2.75 9.57 4.02
C ASN A 82 1.52 8.65 3.97
N LYS A 83 1.69 7.38 4.36
CA LYS A 83 0.61 6.38 4.38
C LYS A 83 0.83 5.36 5.48
N PHE A 84 -0.19 4.56 5.73
CA PHE A 84 -0.04 3.30 6.43
C PHE A 84 -0.27 2.14 5.47
N GLU A 85 0.40 1.03 5.73
CA GLU A 85 0.10 -0.24 5.13
C GLU A 85 -0.57 -1.14 6.17
N LEU A 86 -1.63 -1.83 5.75
CA LEU A 86 -2.36 -2.77 6.58
C LEU A 86 -2.19 -4.16 6.00
N TRP A 87 -1.61 -5.04 6.81
CA TRP A 87 -1.23 -6.39 6.42
C TRP A 87 -1.90 -7.42 7.31
N ASP A 88 -2.08 -8.62 6.78
CA ASP A 88 -2.17 -9.81 7.64
C ASP A 88 -0.81 -10.01 8.31
N GLU A 89 -0.81 -10.26 9.62
CA GLU A 89 0.41 -10.28 10.42
C GLU A 89 1.44 -11.31 9.91
N GLN A 90 0.99 -12.52 9.57
CA GLN A 90 1.89 -13.58 9.12
C GLN A 90 2.49 -13.25 7.75
N ARG A 91 1.71 -12.60 6.87
CA ARG A 91 2.20 -12.14 5.57
C ARG A 91 3.24 -11.05 5.73
N TRP A 92 3.03 -10.10 6.65
CA TRP A 92 4.00 -9.06 6.95
C TRP A 92 5.34 -9.66 7.40
N TYR A 93 5.32 -10.58 8.38
CA TYR A 93 6.56 -11.20 8.84
C TYR A 93 7.28 -11.96 7.73
N ARG A 94 6.55 -12.67 6.87
CA ARG A 94 7.15 -13.34 5.71
C ARG A 94 7.79 -12.33 4.75
N GLN A 95 7.10 -11.23 4.45
CA GLN A 95 7.61 -10.18 3.57
C GLN A 95 8.91 -9.58 4.13
N VAL A 96 8.93 -9.23 5.42
CA VAL A 96 10.13 -8.70 6.10
C VAL A 96 11.30 -9.68 6.02
N GLN A 97 11.06 -10.98 6.24
CA GLN A 97 12.12 -11.99 6.12
C GLN A 97 12.65 -12.10 4.68
N GLN A 98 11.76 -12.03 3.69
CA GLN A 98 12.13 -12.04 2.28
C GLN A 98 12.97 -10.81 1.90
N ASP A 99 12.57 -9.63 2.37
CA ASP A 99 13.29 -8.38 2.09
C ASP A 99 14.67 -8.37 2.76
N ILE A 100 14.78 -8.85 4.01
CA ILE A 100 16.08 -8.99 4.69
C ILE A 100 16.99 -9.98 3.95
N ALA A 101 16.47 -11.12 3.52
CA ALA A 101 17.24 -12.11 2.77
C ALA A 101 17.72 -11.54 1.43
N ALA A 102 16.85 -10.83 0.71
CA ALA A 102 17.19 -10.18 -0.55
C ALA A 102 18.29 -9.13 -0.39
N GLU A 103 18.28 -8.36 0.69
CA GLU A 103 19.35 -7.39 0.99
C GLU A 103 20.69 -8.06 1.34
N LEU A 104 20.67 -9.21 2.03
CA LEU A 104 21.89 -9.97 2.33
C LEU A 104 22.49 -10.63 1.09
N GLU A 105 21.65 -11.05 0.14
CA GLU A 105 22.06 -11.66 -1.12
C GLU A 105 22.39 -10.62 -2.21
N ASN A 106 22.13 -9.33 -1.96
CA ASN A 106 22.25 -8.28 -2.96
C ASN A 106 23.72 -8.00 -3.31
N ILE A 107 24.15 -8.50 -4.47
CA ILE A 107 25.48 -8.24 -5.06
C ILE A 107 25.46 -6.92 -5.89
N GLN A 108 24.27 -6.34 -6.11
CA GLN A 108 24.15 -5.11 -6.90
C GLN A 108 24.51 -3.86 -6.08
N PRO A 109 25.17 -2.87 -6.71
CA PRO A 109 25.47 -1.62 -6.03
C PRO A 109 24.17 -0.92 -5.63
N LEU A 110 24.10 -0.50 -4.36
CA LEU A 110 23.03 0.33 -3.83
C LEU A 110 22.77 1.51 -4.79
N SER A 111 21.50 1.83 -5.03
CA SER A 111 21.16 3.04 -5.80
C SER A 111 21.80 4.27 -5.15
N THR A 112 22.12 5.30 -5.93
CA THR A 112 22.77 6.52 -5.43
C THR A 112 22.02 7.12 -4.24
N ARG A 113 20.69 7.07 -4.25
CA ARG A 113 19.84 7.55 -3.14
C ARG A 113 19.93 6.69 -1.87
N LEU A 114 20.15 5.38 -2.02
CA LEU A 114 20.32 4.48 -0.88
C LEU A 114 21.72 4.61 -0.26
N GLN A 115 22.73 4.97 -1.06
CA GLN A 115 24.07 5.26 -0.55
C GLN A 115 24.06 6.49 0.38
N ASP A 116 23.31 7.54 0.00
CA ASP A 116 23.15 8.75 0.83
C ASP A 116 22.35 8.50 2.13
N LEU A 117 21.58 7.41 2.17
CA LEU A 117 20.73 7.03 3.31
C LEU A 117 21.41 6.08 4.30
N SER A 118 22.61 5.58 3.99
CA SER A 118 23.35 4.64 4.86
C SER A 118 23.34 5.13 6.31
N LEU A 119 22.69 4.37 7.19
CA LEU A 119 22.73 4.58 8.65
C LEU A 119 24.09 4.20 9.22
#